data_AF-A0A4U8S2B4-F1
#
_entry.id   AF-A0A4U8S2B4-F1
#
_cell.length_a   1.000
_cell.length_b   1.000
_cell.length_c   1.000
_cell.angle_alpha   90.00
_cell.angle_beta   90.00
_cell.angle_gamma   90.00
#
_symmetry.space_group_name_H-M   'P 1'
#
loop_
_entity.id
_entity.type
_entity.pdbx_description
1 polymer ?
#
loop_
_entity_poly.entity_id
_entity_poly.type
_entity_poly.pdbx_seq_one_letter_code
_entity_poly.pdbx_strand_id
1 'polypeptide(L)'
;MRAAYSCEEHDNDFSILDYLFNEYGLSLKDPKYNFFHSDMKYIKEINEKYILLEKGKLEIYRETLIYQYIAKANNPNPEIVKYLVDKGARFDIYEGELENFPKTPLHFWAWDNNNYLSELEVAIKGGANVDMPTLTRNEYAFKETLLFHAIREPANYRTTQLLIELGANVNYANPNTPLDKAKGTRNKKLLKEAGAMTRAQIEKKFKIPPYYFEKGDDIEKECGKHAKLLNDAIKGAKENG
;
A
#
# COMPACT_ATOMS: atom_id res chain seq x y z
N MET A 1 10.12 18.30 -8.54
CA MET A 1 11.28 17.95 -7.68
C MET A 1 11.98 19.15 -7.11
N ARG A 2 12.80 19.91 -7.85
CA ARG A 2 13.47 21.11 -7.28
C ARG A 2 12.50 22.13 -6.68
N ALA A 3 11.37 22.37 -7.36
CA ALA A 3 10.31 23.22 -6.83
C ALA A 3 9.69 22.69 -5.53
N ALA A 4 9.57 21.38 -5.36
CA ALA A 4 9.07 20.77 -4.13
C ALA A 4 10.05 20.99 -2.96
N TYR A 5 11.35 20.78 -3.18
CA TYR A 5 12.38 21.12 -2.19
C TYR A 5 12.37 22.61 -1.83
N SER A 6 12.19 23.49 -2.81
CA SER A 6 12.09 24.94 -2.54
C SER A 6 10.87 25.28 -1.67
N CYS A 7 9.74 24.58 -1.80
CA CYS A 7 8.60 24.79 -0.90
C CYS A 7 8.92 24.41 0.55
N GLU A 8 9.70 23.34 0.77
CA GLU A 8 10.15 22.94 2.13
C GLU A 8 10.99 24.02 2.80
N GLU A 9 11.89 24.65 2.03
CA GLU A 9 12.78 25.70 2.51
C GLU A 9 12.05 27.03 2.78
N HIS A 10 10.79 27.16 2.34
CA HIS A 10 10.00 28.38 2.39
C HIS A 10 8.62 28.17 3.04
N ASP A 11 8.57 27.46 4.18
CA ASP A 11 7.37 27.31 5.02
C ASP A 11 6.12 26.82 4.25
N ASN A 12 6.33 25.89 3.31
CA ASN A 12 5.28 25.34 2.44
C ASN A 12 4.60 26.40 1.55
N ASP A 13 5.34 27.42 1.11
CA ASP A 13 4.91 28.29 0.04
C ASP A 13 4.83 27.52 -1.29
N PHE A 14 3.62 27.09 -1.62
CA PHE A 14 3.31 26.33 -2.83
C PHE A 14 3.28 27.19 -4.11
N SER A 15 3.51 28.51 -4.04
CA SER A 15 3.34 29.43 -5.18
C SER A 15 4.13 29.01 -6.42
N ILE A 16 5.36 28.51 -6.23
CA ILE A 16 6.17 28.02 -7.35
C ILE A 16 5.58 26.75 -7.98
N LEU A 17 5.04 25.84 -7.16
CA LEU A 17 4.37 24.66 -7.67
C LEU A 17 3.05 25.03 -8.35
N ASP A 18 2.25 25.93 -7.78
CA ASP A 18 1.01 26.39 -8.39
C ASP A 18 1.27 27.05 -9.75
N TYR A 19 2.30 27.91 -9.85
CA TYR A 19 2.73 28.49 -11.12
C TYR A 19 3.07 27.39 -12.16
N LEU A 20 3.85 26.39 -11.77
CA LEU A 20 4.21 25.28 -12.66
C LEU A 20 3.01 24.45 -13.11
N PHE A 21 2.06 24.18 -12.22
CA PHE A 21 0.84 23.42 -12.56
C PHE A 21 -0.13 24.24 -13.42
N ASN A 22 -0.33 25.51 -13.11
CA ASN A 22 -1.35 26.34 -13.75
C ASN A 22 -0.86 26.91 -15.09
N GLU A 23 0.34 27.47 -15.14
CA GLU A 23 0.84 28.18 -16.33
C GLU A 23 1.41 27.24 -17.39
N TYR A 24 2.06 26.14 -16.97
CA TYR A 24 2.63 25.15 -17.89
C TYR A 24 1.71 23.95 -18.13
N GLY A 25 0.54 23.91 -17.50
CA GLY A 25 -0.44 22.84 -17.67
C GLY A 25 0.08 21.47 -17.27
N LEU A 26 1.02 21.39 -16.30
CA LEU A 26 1.46 20.11 -15.76
C LEU A 26 0.27 19.39 -15.11
N SER A 27 0.20 18.08 -15.26
CA SER A 27 -0.85 17.28 -14.62
C SER A 27 -0.30 15.91 -14.30
N LEU A 28 -0.13 15.59 -13.01
CA LEU A 28 0.36 14.27 -12.61
C LEU A 28 -0.72 13.19 -12.74
N LYS A 29 -1.96 13.57 -13.06
CA LYS A 29 -3.06 12.63 -13.34
C LYS A 29 -2.76 11.70 -14.51
N ASP A 30 -2.00 12.17 -15.49
CA ASP A 30 -1.49 11.29 -16.55
C ASP A 30 -0.24 10.56 -16.02
N PRO A 31 -0.28 9.21 -15.93
CA PRO A 31 0.82 8.37 -15.46
C PRO A 31 2.18 8.76 -16.02
N LYS A 32 2.26 9.24 -17.27
CA LYS A 32 3.54 9.57 -17.91
C LYS A 32 4.34 10.65 -17.20
N TYR A 33 3.68 11.56 -16.46
CA TYR A 33 4.34 12.62 -15.70
C TYR A 33 4.83 12.16 -14.32
N ASN A 34 4.52 10.93 -13.91
CA ASN A 34 5.07 10.33 -12.71
C ASN A 34 6.48 9.75 -12.93
N PHE A 35 6.95 9.67 -14.19
CA PHE A 35 8.22 9.07 -14.57
C PHE A 35 9.08 10.02 -15.41
N PHE A 36 10.38 9.73 -15.51
CA PHE A 36 11.23 10.36 -16.52
C PHE A 36 10.81 9.93 -17.93
N HIS A 37 10.95 10.84 -18.89
CA HIS A 37 10.54 10.59 -20.28
C HIS A 37 11.18 9.35 -20.89
N SER A 38 12.46 9.08 -20.60
CA SER A 38 13.20 7.89 -21.05
C SER A 38 12.62 6.57 -20.56
N ASP A 39 11.87 6.59 -19.45
CA ASP A 39 11.34 5.41 -18.79
C ASP A 39 9.88 5.13 -19.15
N MET A 40 9.21 6.06 -19.85
CA MET A 40 7.82 5.91 -20.28
C MET A 40 7.58 4.64 -21.12
N LYS A 41 8.59 4.19 -21.88
CA LYS A 41 8.51 2.97 -22.71
C LYS A 41 8.36 1.67 -21.91
N TYR A 42 8.54 1.71 -20.59
CA TYR A 42 8.38 0.54 -19.71
C TYR A 42 7.02 0.50 -19.01
N ILE A 43 6.17 1.51 -19.22
CA ILE A 43 4.81 1.56 -18.68
C ILE A 43 3.94 0.64 -19.54
N LYS A 44 3.41 -0.43 -18.94
CA LYS A 44 2.55 -1.42 -19.61
C LYS A 44 1.05 -1.18 -19.47
N GLU A 45 0.65 -0.14 -18.71
CA GLU A 45 -0.72 0.30 -18.35
C GLU A 45 -1.78 -0.83 -18.32
N ILE A 46 -2.16 -1.28 -17.12
CA ILE A 46 -3.12 -2.39 -16.97
C ILE A 46 -4.58 -1.92 -17.16
N ASN A 47 -4.89 -0.71 -16.68
CA ASN A 47 -6.15 0.03 -16.83
C ASN A 47 -6.00 1.41 -16.15
N GLU A 48 -7.04 2.26 -16.21
CA GLU A 48 -7.07 3.59 -15.54
C GLU A 48 -6.71 3.52 -14.04
N LYS A 49 -6.94 2.37 -13.40
CA LYS A 49 -6.78 2.18 -11.96
C LYS A 49 -5.35 1.86 -11.53
N TYR A 50 -4.52 1.16 -12.32
CA TYR A 50 -3.19 0.72 -11.87
C TYR A 50 -2.11 0.79 -12.96
N ILE A 51 -0.90 1.18 -12.55
CA ILE A 51 0.29 1.21 -13.42
C ILE A 51 1.17 0.00 -13.10
N LEU A 52 1.57 -0.74 -14.15
CA LEU A 52 2.55 -1.82 -14.06
C LEU A 52 3.75 -1.51 -14.94
N LEU A 53 4.94 -1.75 -14.39
CA LEU A 53 6.19 -1.65 -15.13
C LEU A 53 6.67 -3.02 -15.61
N GLU A 54 7.19 -3.08 -16.83
CA GLU A 54 7.82 -4.29 -17.37
C GLU A 54 9.03 -4.74 -16.55
N LYS A 55 9.18 -6.05 -16.34
CA LYS A 55 10.34 -6.66 -15.70
C LYS A 55 11.61 -6.44 -16.53
N GLY A 56 12.71 -6.10 -15.86
CA GLY A 56 14.04 -6.03 -16.50
C GLY A 56 14.86 -4.79 -16.13
N LYS A 57 14.24 -3.79 -15.49
CA LYS A 57 14.97 -2.70 -14.84
C LYS A 57 14.50 -2.54 -13.40
N LEU A 58 15.09 -3.37 -12.53
CA LEU A 58 15.14 -3.10 -11.10
C LEU A 58 15.52 -1.63 -10.95
N GLU A 59 14.72 -0.87 -10.20
CA GLU A 59 14.89 0.55 -9.83
C GLU A 59 14.03 1.59 -10.56
N ILE A 60 13.46 1.37 -11.75
CA ILE A 60 12.63 2.44 -12.40
C ILE A 60 11.45 2.86 -11.50
N TYR A 61 10.84 1.90 -10.81
CA TYR A 61 9.75 2.19 -9.88
C TYR A 61 10.21 2.97 -8.64
N ARG A 62 11.51 3.04 -8.33
CA ARG A 62 12.08 3.96 -7.33
C ARG A 62 12.28 5.37 -7.89
N GLU A 63 12.38 5.47 -9.22
CA GLU A 63 12.57 6.71 -9.96
C GLU A 63 11.26 7.48 -10.21
N THR A 64 10.11 6.98 -9.74
CA THR A 64 8.86 7.76 -9.81
C THR A 64 9.00 9.03 -8.97
N LEU A 65 8.34 10.10 -9.41
CA LEU A 65 8.41 11.42 -8.78
C LEU A 65 8.19 11.39 -7.26
N ILE A 66 7.16 10.68 -6.79
CA ILE A 66 6.81 10.65 -5.37
C ILE A 66 7.80 9.83 -4.53
N TYR A 67 8.26 8.69 -5.05
CA TYR A 67 9.25 7.87 -4.36
C TYR A 67 10.62 8.52 -4.32
N GLN A 68 11.02 9.17 -5.41
CA GLN A 68 12.27 9.93 -5.42
C GLN A 68 12.26 11.07 -4.42
N TYR A 69 11.14 11.79 -4.29
CA TYR A 69 11.02 12.87 -3.33
C TYR A 69 11.19 12.35 -1.91
N ILE A 70 10.42 11.33 -1.54
CA ILE A 70 10.45 10.76 -0.19
C ILE A 70 11.82 10.15 0.14
N ALA A 71 12.44 9.43 -0.82
CA ALA A 71 13.71 8.74 -0.58
C ALA A 71 14.95 9.67 -0.59
N LYS A 72 14.88 10.84 -1.24
CA LYS A 72 16.03 11.76 -1.38
C LYS A 72 15.93 12.99 -0.48
N ALA A 73 14.75 13.33 0.04
CA ALA A 73 14.60 14.44 0.96
C ALA A 73 15.20 14.12 2.33
N ASN A 74 15.90 15.09 2.90
CA ASN A 74 16.28 15.03 4.30
C ASN A 74 15.08 15.47 5.14
N ASN A 75 14.34 14.50 5.68
CA ASN A 75 13.05 14.70 6.39
C ASN A 75 11.90 15.20 5.46
N PRO A 76 11.38 14.33 4.56
CA PRO A 76 10.35 14.72 3.60
C PRO A 76 9.08 15.24 4.28
N ASN A 77 8.54 16.34 3.76
CA ASN A 77 7.32 16.95 4.31
C ASN A 77 6.04 16.27 3.78
N PRO A 78 5.18 15.70 4.66
CA PRO A 78 3.91 15.09 4.23
C PRO A 78 2.92 16.06 3.58
N GLU A 79 2.97 17.36 3.86
CA GLU A 79 2.10 18.36 3.21
C GLU A 79 2.42 18.53 1.72
N ILE A 80 3.70 18.47 1.36
CA ILE A 80 4.13 18.53 -0.04
C ILE A 80 3.81 17.21 -0.75
N VAL A 81 3.99 16.07 -0.07
CA VAL A 81 3.53 14.77 -0.60
C VAL A 81 2.03 14.85 -0.90
N LYS A 82 1.23 15.35 0.05
CA LYS A 82 -0.21 15.54 -0.11
C LYS A 82 -0.55 16.44 -1.30
N TYR A 83 0.11 17.60 -1.40
CA TYR A 83 -0.07 18.51 -2.54
C TYR A 83 0.21 17.81 -3.88
N LEU A 84 1.31 17.05 -3.98
CA LEU A 84 1.66 16.32 -5.20
C LEU A 84 0.62 15.24 -5.53
N VAL A 85 0.12 14.51 -4.52
CA VAL A 85 -0.96 13.52 -4.67
C VAL A 85 -2.25 14.18 -5.15
N ASP A 86 -2.62 15.35 -4.61
CA ASP A 86 -3.80 16.12 -5.03
C ASP A 86 -3.69 16.59 -6.50
N LYS A 87 -2.46 16.79 -6.99
CA LYS A 87 -2.19 17.05 -8.42
C LYS A 87 -2.07 15.78 -9.28
N GLY A 88 -2.16 14.59 -8.68
CA GLY A 88 -2.22 13.28 -9.34
C GLY A 88 -0.99 12.38 -9.17
N ALA A 89 -0.05 12.70 -8.28
CA ALA A 89 1.06 11.79 -7.99
C ALA A 89 0.56 10.44 -7.43
N ARG A 90 1.20 9.32 -7.82
CA ARG A 90 0.67 7.98 -7.58
C ARG A 90 1.58 7.08 -6.75
N PHE A 91 1.02 6.47 -5.70
CA PHE A 91 1.66 5.43 -4.87
C PHE A 91 1.38 3.99 -5.31
N ASP A 92 0.54 3.80 -6.32
CA ASP A 92 0.06 2.51 -6.79
C ASP A 92 0.72 2.09 -8.12
N ILE A 93 2.02 2.35 -8.20
CA ILE A 93 2.92 1.92 -9.27
C ILE A 93 3.54 0.59 -8.84
N TYR A 94 3.21 -0.46 -9.57
CA TYR A 94 3.63 -1.83 -9.26
C TYR A 94 4.77 -2.27 -10.17
N GLU A 95 5.74 -2.96 -9.58
CA GLU A 95 6.81 -3.65 -10.31
C GLU A 95 6.60 -5.17 -10.24
N GLY A 96 6.74 -5.82 -11.40
CA GLY A 96 6.78 -7.28 -11.53
C GLY A 96 5.82 -7.81 -12.59
N GLU A 97 5.72 -9.12 -12.66
CA GLU A 97 4.73 -9.81 -13.50
C GLU A 97 3.48 -10.09 -12.68
N LEU A 98 2.30 -10.05 -13.31
CA LEU A 98 1.02 -10.20 -12.60
C LEU A 98 0.83 -11.59 -11.98
N GLU A 99 1.55 -12.58 -12.50
CA GLU A 99 1.62 -13.94 -11.98
C GLU A 99 2.45 -14.04 -10.68
N ASN A 100 3.22 -13.01 -10.34
CA ASN A 100 4.21 -13.01 -9.23
C ASN A 100 3.89 -12.03 -8.09
N PHE A 101 2.61 -11.65 -7.93
CA PHE A 101 2.15 -10.69 -6.91
C PHE A 101 3.00 -9.41 -6.88
N PRO A 102 2.92 -8.57 -7.94
CA PRO A 102 3.74 -7.39 -8.05
C PRO A 102 3.45 -6.42 -6.90
N LYS A 103 4.48 -5.65 -6.54
CA LYS A 103 4.53 -4.86 -5.30
C LYS A 103 4.86 -3.41 -5.61
N THR A 104 4.44 -2.53 -4.71
CA THR A 104 4.88 -1.12 -4.67
C THR A 104 6.04 -0.97 -3.68
N PRO A 105 6.83 0.13 -3.74
CA PRO A 105 7.82 0.47 -2.72
C PRO A 105 7.31 0.42 -1.28
N LEU A 106 6.05 0.81 -1.05
CA LEU A 106 5.44 0.76 0.28
C LEU A 106 5.46 -0.66 0.88
N HIS A 107 5.29 -1.71 0.05
CA HIS A 107 5.37 -3.10 0.51
C HIS A 107 6.79 -3.49 0.94
N PHE A 108 7.80 -2.96 0.24
CA PHE A 108 9.20 -3.16 0.58
C PHE A 108 9.56 -2.42 1.87
N TRP A 109 9.18 -1.14 1.98
CA TRP A 109 9.35 -0.34 3.20
C TRP A 109 8.67 -0.98 4.41
N ALA A 110 7.48 -1.53 4.22
CA ALA A 110 6.75 -2.23 5.26
C ALA A 110 7.44 -3.54 5.71
N TRP A 111 8.27 -4.17 4.87
CA TRP A 111 8.92 -5.44 5.17
C TRP A 111 10.33 -5.30 5.78
N ASP A 112 11.05 -4.23 5.44
CA ASP A 112 12.50 -4.12 5.72
C ASP A 112 12.82 -3.66 7.15
N ASN A 113 12.46 -4.48 8.16
CA ASN A 113 12.98 -4.43 9.53
C ASN A 113 13.03 -3.03 10.21
N ASN A 114 12.03 -2.19 9.95
CA ASN A 114 11.89 -0.82 10.46
C ASN A 114 12.88 0.20 9.85
N ASN A 115 13.51 -0.09 8.72
CA ASN A 115 14.47 0.82 8.07
C ASN A 115 13.82 2.04 7.42
N TYR A 116 12.52 1.97 7.09
CA TYR A 116 11.81 3.01 6.33
C TYR A 116 10.59 3.56 7.07
N LEU A 117 10.66 3.67 8.40
CA LEU A 117 9.52 4.15 9.20
C LEU A 117 9.09 5.57 8.80
N SER A 118 10.05 6.47 8.63
CA SER A 118 9.78 7.88 8.30
C SER A 118 9.15 8.01 6.91
N GLU A 119 9.72 7.32 5.92
CA GLU A 119 9.25 7.32 4.55
C GLU A 119 7.83 6.74 4.44
N LEU A 120 7.56 5.66 5.17
CA LEU A 120 6.25 5.03 5.22
C LEU A 120 5.22 5.94 5.90
N GLU A 121 5.59 6.58 7.02
CA GLU A 121 4.73 7.53 7.73
C GLU A 121 4.38 8.72 6.86
N VAL A 122 5.37 9.34 6.23
CA VAL A 122 5.21 10.50 5.36
C VAL A 122 4.37 10.16 4.13
N ALA A 123 4.60 9.00 3.51
CA ALA A 123 3.80 8.56 2.37
C ALA A 123 2.31 8.42 2.75
N ILE A 124 2.02 7.75 3.86
CA ILE A 124 0.64 7.49 4.29
C ILE A 124 -0.05 8.79 4.74
N LYS A 125 0.62 9.64 5.52
CA LYS A 125 0.10 10.98 5.88
C LYS A 125 -0.11 11.86 4.65
N GLY A 126 0.74 11.70 3.63
CA GLY A 126 0.64 12.37 2.34
C GLY A 126 -0.41 11.78 1.39
N GLY A 127 -1.18 10.76 1.79
CA GLY A 127 -2.29 10.23 1.01
C GLY A 127 -2.07 8.85 0.38
N ALA A 128 -0.96 8.16 0.66
CA ALA A 128 -0.82 6.76 0.29
C ALA A 128 -1.87 5.90 1.02
N ASN A 129 -2.43 4.92 0.32
CA ASN A 129 -3.34 3.96 0.92
C ASN A 129 -2.58 3.06 1.91
N VAL A 130 -2.88 3.16 3.21
CA VAL A 130 -2.29 2.31 4.27
C VAL A 130 -2.59 0.82 4.08
N ASP A 131 -3.75 0.50 3.47
CA ASP A 131 -4.17 -0.86 3.15
C ASP A 131 -3.83 -1.23 1.69
N MET A 132 -2.79 -0.62 1.10
CA MET A 132 -2.35 -0.93 -0.26
C MET A 132 -2.14 -2.45 -0.40
N PRO A 133 -2.89 -3.14 -1.27
CA PRO A 133 -2.74 -4.57 -1.46
C PRO A 133 -1.68 -4.87 -2.53
N THR A 134 -1.09 -6.07 -2.49
CA THR A 134 -0.39 -6.62 -3.64
C THR A 134 -1.35 -6.76 -4.83
N LEU A 135 -0.81 -6.66 -6.04
CA LEU A 135 -1.60 -6.79 -7.26
C LEU A 135 -1.54 -8.22 -7.81
N THR A 136 -2.50 -8.62 -8.64
CA THR A 136 -2.58 -9.93 -9.31
C THR A 136 -3.66 -9.88 -10.40
N ARG A 137 -3.54 -10.72 -11.44
CA ARG A 137 -4.61 -10.92 -12.44
C ARG A 137 -5.77 -11.76 -11.91
N ASN A 138 -5.51 -12.64 -10.95
CA ASN A 138 -6.54 -13.49 -10.38
C ASN A 138 -7.29 -12.72 -9.29
N GLU A 139 -8.58 -12.48 -9.50
CA GLU A 139 -9.43 -11.77 -8.54
C GLU A 139 -9.53 -12.49 -7.18
N TYR A 140 -9.28 -13.81 -7.16
CA TYR A 140 -9.33 -14.66 -5.97
C TYR A 140 -7.97 -14.85 -5.29
N ALA A 141 -6.88 -14.32 -5.86
CA ALA A 141 -5.56 -14.51 -5.26
C ALA A 141 -5.43 -13.82 -3.90
N PHE A 142 -4.51 -14.34 -3.09
CA PHE A 142 -4.31 -13.89 -1.72
C PHE A 142 -3.50 -12.59 -1.69
N LYS A 143 -4.18 -11.47 -1.93
CA LYS A 143 -3.59 -10.15 -1.83
C LYS A 143 -3.15 -9.87 -0.39
N GLU A 144 -1.99 -9.26 -0.25
CA GLU A 144 -1.42 -8.91 1.06
C GLU A 144 -1.31 -7.40 1.17
N THR A 145 -1.76 -6.83 2.28
CA THR A 145 -1.59 -5.41 2.57
C THR A 145 -0.20 -5.12 3.14
N LEU A 146 0.16 -3.85 3.28
CA LEU A 146 1.38 -3.42 3.98
C LEU A 146 1.52 -4.06 5.36
N LEU A 147 0.42 -4.20 6.10
CA LEU A 147 0.43 -4.82 7.43
C LEU A 147 0.82 -6.30 7.38
N PHE A 148 0.41 -7.06 6.36
CA PHE A 148 0.86 -8.45 6.17
C PHE A 148 2.37 -8.55 5.96
N HIS A 149 2.97 -7.55 5.31
CA HIS A 149 4.42 -7.49 5.14
C HIS A 149 5.14 -7.17 6.45
N ALA A 150 4.60 -6.24 7.23
CA ALA A 150 5.19 -5.82 8.51
C ALA A 150 5.23 -6.94 9.56
N ILE A 151 4.17 -7.74 9.64
CA ILE A 151 3.98 -8.77 10.67
C ILE A 151 4.74 -10.08 10.41
N ARG A 152 5.41 -10.21 9.25
CA ARG A 152 6.16 -11.42 8.86
C ARG A 152 7.41 -11.65 9.69
N GLU A 153 8.03 -10.59 10.19
CA GLU A 153 9.27 -10.69 10.95
C GLU A 153 9.10 -10.12 12.37
N PRO A 154 9.49 -10.86 13.43
CA PRO A 154 9.35 -10.40 14.82
C PRO A 154 10.05 -9.07 15.11
N ALA A 155 11.16 -8.79 14.41
CA ALA A 155 11.94 -7.57 14.58
C ALA A 155 11.21 -6.32 14.05
N ASN A 156 10.24 -6.48 13.15
CA ASN A 156 9.59 -5.39 12.42
C ASN A 156 8.35 -4.81 13.15
N TYR A 157 8.36 -4.86 14.48
CA TYR A 157 7.22 -4.48 15.32
C TYR A 157 6.95 -2.98 15.34
N ARG A 158 7.96 -2.12 15.09
CA ARG A 158 7.74 -0.68 15.01
C ARG A 158 6.99 -0.33 13.73
N THR A 159 7.29 -1.00 12.62
CA THR A 159 6.52 -0.83 11.38
C THR A 159 5.09 -1.34 11.54
N THR A 160 4.90 -2.45 12.25
CA THR A 160 3.57 -2.95 12.61
C THR A 160 2.80 -1.91 13.44
N GLN A 161 3.43 -1.36 14.47
CA GLN A 161 2.84 -0.31 15.32
C GLN A 161 2.47 0.93 14.50
N LEU A 162 3.39 1.44 13.68
CA LEU A 162 3.18 2.61 12.83
C LEU A 162 1.98 2.42 11.89
N LEU A 163 1.90 1.29 11.20
CA LEU A 163 0.79 1.01 10.28
C LEU A 163 -0.55 0.96 11.02
N ILE A 164 -0.60 0.38 12.23
CA ILE A 164 -1.80 0.37 13.08
C ILE A 164 -2.19 1.80 13.48
N GLU A 165 -1.23 2.60 13.95
CA GLU A 165 -1.44 4.01 14.34
C GLU A 165 -1.93 4.88 13.17
N LEU A 166 -1.50 4.55 11.95
CA LEU A 166 -1.94 5.20 10.71
C LEU A 166 -3.23 4.63 10.13
N GLY A 167 -3.92 3.73 10.85
CA GLY A 167 -5.27 3.27 10.51
C GLY A 167 -5.33 2.04 9.60
N ALA A 168 -4.26 1.24 9.51
CA ALA A 168 -4.29 -0.04 8.79
C ALA A 168 -5.44 -0.93 9.28
N ASN A 169 -6.11 -1.61 8.36
CA ASN A 169 -7.12 -2.60 8.69
C ASN A 169 -6.48 -3.87 9.28
N VAL A 170 -6.44 -3.93 10.61
CA VAL A 170 -5.90 -5.08 11.37
C VAL A 170 -6.66 -6.40 11.17
N ASN A 171 -7.81 -6.35 10.50
CA ASN A 171 -8.66 -7.50 10.21
C ASN A 171 -8.75 -7.83 8.71
N TYR A 172 -7.97 -7.21 7.83
CA TYR A 172 -7.98 -7.52 6.39
C TYR A 172 -7.76 -9.03 6.15
N ALA A 173 -8.66 -9.70 5.43
CA ALA A 173 -8.58 -11.14 5.24
C ALA A 173 -7.96 -11.52 3.88
N ASN A 174 -6.89 -12.33 3.92
CA ASN A 174 -6.31 -13.04 2.76
C ASN A 174 -6.33 -14.57 2.98
N PRO A 175 -7.50 -15.17 2.80
CA PRO A 175 -8.03 -16.27 3.65
C PRO A 175 -7.68 -16.37 5.15
N ASN A 176 -6.63 -15.70 5.62
CA ASN A 176 -6.19 -15.59 7.00
C ASN A 176 -6.21 -14.12 7.39
N THR A 177 -6.17 -13.80 8.69
CA THR A 177 -6.02 -12.41 9.15
C THR A 177 -4.57 -12.10 9.50
N PRO A 178 -4.20 -10.82 9.70
CA PRO A 178 -2.90 -10.45 10.21
C PRO A 178 -2.59 -11.16 11.53
N LEU A 179 -3.58 -11.34 12.42
CA LEU A 179 -3.38 -12.04 13.68
C LEU A 179 -3.06 -13.53 13.50
N ASP A 180 -3.64 -14.19 12.49
CA ASP A 180 -3.34 -15.59 12.16
C ASP A 180 -1.90 -15.76 11.66
N LYS A 181 -1.37 -14.77 10.92
CA LYS A 181 -0.06 -14.85 10.26
C LYS A 181 1.09 -14.21 11.05
N ALA A 182 0.80 -13.38 12.05
CA ALA A 182 1.84 -12.59 12.72
C ALA A 182 2.90 -13.46 13.38
N LYS A 183 4.17 -13.18 13.09
CA LYS A 183 5.31 -13.74 13.80
C LYS A 183 5.73 -12.82 14.96
N GLY A 184 6.21 -13.43 16.04
CA GLY A 184 6.68 -12.70 17.22
C GLY A 184 5.57 -12.30 18.20
N THR A 185 5.90 -12.28 19.49
CA THR A 185 4.95 -11.94 20.57
C THR A 185 4.54 -10.46 20.54
N ARG A 186 5.45 -9.55 20.16
CA ARG A 186 5.17 -8.11 20.08
C ARG A 186 4.14 -7.77 19.01
N ASN A 187 4.32 -8.27 17.78
CA ASN A 187 3.34 -8.06 16.70
C ASN A 187 1.95 -8.59 17.09
N LYS A 188 1.88 -9.82 17.64
CA LYS A 188 0.60 -10.39 18.11
C LYS A 188 -0.04 -9.55 19.22
N LYS A 189 0.76 -8.99 20.13
CA LYS A 189 0.26 -8.11 21.20
C LYS A 189 -0.33 -6.83 20.61
N LEU A 190 0.43 -6.13 19.77
CA LEU A 190 -0.01 -4.89 19.09
C LEU A 190 -1.32 -5.11 18.31
N LEU A 191 -1.40 -6.19 17.53
CA LEU A 191 -2.60 -6.54 16.78
C LEU A 191 -3.82 -6.77 17.69
N LYS A 192 -3.65 -7.54 18.78
CA LYS A 192 -4.74 -7.79 19.73
C LYS A 192 -5.21 -6.50 20.42
N GLU A 193 -4.28 -5.64 20.83
CA GLU A 193 -4.58 -4.35 21.44
C GLU A 193 -5.34 -3.43 20.46
N ALA A 194 -5.05 -3.53 19.17
CA ALA A 194 -5.76 -2.84 18.10
C ALA A 194 -7.10 -3.49 17.69
N GLY A 195 -7.54 -4.56 18.37
CA GLY A 195 -8.80 -5.24 18.07
C GLY A 195 -8.75 -6.20 16.88
N ALA A 196 -7.55 -6.67 16.50
CA ALA A 196 -7.42 -7.74 15.52
C ALA A 196 -8.04 -9.04 16.03
N MET A 197 -8.70 -9.74 15.13
CA MET A 197 -9.35 -11.03 15.35
C MET A 197 -8.70 -12.07 14.45
N THR A 198 -8.68 -13.33 14.89
CA THR A 198 -8.37 -14.46 14.02
C THR A 198 -9.51 -14.69 13.03
N ARG A 199 -9.24 -15.37 11.91
CA ARG A 199 -10.29 -15.81 10.98
C ARG A 199 -11.48 -16.46 11.70
N ALA A 200 -11.21 -17.42 12.58
CA ALA A 200 -12.23 -18.15 13.32
C ALA A 200 -13.08 -17.24 14.22
N GLN A 201 -12.48 -16.21 14.82
CA GLN A 201 -13.20 -15.22 15.62
C GLN A 201 -14.12 -14.36 14.74
N ILE A 202 -13.66 -13.96 13.56
CA ILE A 202 -14.45 -13.20 12.58
C ILE A 202 -15.62 -14.06 12.07
N GLU A 203 -15.35 -15.30 11.66
CA GLU A 203 -16.37 -16.27 11.23
C GLU A 203 -17.47 -16.42 12.29
N LYS A 204 -17.07 -16.66 13.56
CA LYS A 204 -18.02 -16.76 14.68
C LYS A 204 -18.80 -15.48 14.91
N LYS A 205 -18.12 -14.32 14.89
CA LYS A 205 -18.74 -13.01 15.16
C LYS A 205 -19.80 -12.66 14.12
N PHE A 206 -19.54 -12.94 12.84
CA PHE A 206 -20.41 -12.60 11.72
C PHE A 206 -21.26 -13.77 11.21
N LYS A 207 -21.23 -14.92 11.90
CA LYS A 207 -21.96 -16.14 11.54
C LYS A 207 -21.64 -16.62 10.11
N ILE A 208 -20.38 -16.43 9.68
CA ILE A 208 -19.90 -16.90 8.37
C ILE A 208 -19.52 -18.37 8.53
N PRO A 209 -20.06 -19.29 7.72
CA PRO A 209 -19.71 -20.69 7.82
C PRO A 209 -18.22 -20.90 7.52
N PRO A 210 -17.50 -21.70 8.30
CA PRO A 210 -16.12 -22.03 7.97
C PRO A 210 -16.09 -22.80 6.65
N TYR A 211 -15.16 -22.42 5.78
CA TYR A 211 -14.91 -23.16 4.54
C TYR A 211 -13.91 -24.29 4.77
N TYR A 212 -14.31 -25.52 4.40
CA TYR A 212 -13.49 -26.72 4.42
C TYR A 212 -13.22 -27.18 2.99
N PHE A 213 -12.01 -27.66 2.72
CA PHE A 213 -11.62 -28.11 1.38
C PHE A 213 -12.27 -29.44 1.03
N GLU A 214 -12.90 -29.52 -0.13
CA GLU A 214 -13.34 -30.76 -0.74
C GLU A 214 -12.39 -31.20 -1.85
N LYS A 215 -12.35 -32.51 -2.13
CA LYS A 215 -11.48 -33.06 -3.17
C LYS A 215 -11.97 -32.57 -4.54
N GLY A 216 -11.10 -31.83 -5.23
CA GLY A 216 -11.39 -31.27 -6.56
C GLY A 216 -11.68 -29.78 -6.55
N ASP A 217 -11.70 -29.14 -5.37
CA ASP A 217 -11.87 -27.70 -5.27
C ASP A 217 -10.69 -26.93 -5.88
N ASP A 218 -11.04 -25.85 -6.59
CA ASP A 218 -10.08 -24.79 -6.87
C ASP A 218 -9.85 -24.01 -5.58
N ILE A 219 -8.80 -24.44 -4.86
CA ILE A 219 -8.42 -23.93 -3.55
C ILE A 219 -8.30 -22.40 -3.57
N GLU A 220 -7.67 -21.82 -4.58
CA GLU A 220 -7.44 -20.38 -4.65
C GLU A 220 -8.76 -19.64 -4.81
N LYS A 221 -9.62 -20.12 -5.72
CA LYS A 221 -10.94 -19.55 -5.97
C LYS A 221 -11.82 -19.56 -4.73
N GLU A 222 -11.98 -20.71 -4.07
CA GLU A 222 -12.88 -20.82 -2.92
C GLU A 222 -12.33 -20.07 -1.70
N CYS A 223 -11.02 -20.10 -1.49
CA CYS A 223 -10.37 -19.28 -0.48
C CYS A 223 -10.55 -17.77 -0.74
N GLY A 224 -10.40 -17.33 -2.00
CA GLY A 224 -10.60 -15.93 -2.37
C GLY A 224 -12.05 -15.47 -2.15
N LYS A 225 -13.04 -16.30 -2.50
CA LYS A 225 -14.46 -16.04 -2.19
C LYS A 225 -14.69 -15.90 -0.69
N HIS A 226 -14.14 -16.83 0.10
CA HIS A 226 -14.26 -16.80 1.54
C HIS A 226 -13.64 -15.54 2.15
N ALA A 227 -12.45 -15.15 1.70
CA ALA A 227 -11.81 -13.92 2.13
C ALA A 227 -12.61 -12.66 1.76
N LYS A 228 -13.25 -12.65 0.58
CA LYS A 228 -14.17 -11.58 0.21
C LYS A 228 -15.35 -11.49 1.18
N LEU A 229 -15.99 -12.61 1.51
CA LEU A 229 -17.08 -12.65 2.51
C LEU A 229 -16.64 -12.10 3.88
N LEU A 230 -15.44 -12.48 4.34
CA LEU A 230 -14.87 -11.95 5.60
C LEU A 230 -14.69 -10.43 5.52
N ASN A 231 -14.06 -9.92 4.46
CA ASN A 231 -13.81 -8.48 4.29
C ASN A 231 -15.12 -7.67 4.14
N ASP A 232 -16.11 -8.18 3.41
CA ASP A 232 -17.41 -7.53 3.24
C ASP A 232 -18.15 -7.41 4.59
N ALA A 233 -18.13 -8.46 5.41
CA ALA A 233 -18.72 -8.42 6.76
C ALA A 233 -18.01 -7.44 7.70
N ILE A 234 -16.68 -7.39 7.65
CA ILE A 234 -15.87 -6.43 8.43
C ILE A 234 -16.18 -4.99 8.01
N LYS A 235 -16.30 -4.74 6.70
CA LYS A 235 -16.61 -3.42 6.16
C LYS A 235 -18.02 -2.97 6.58
N GLY A 236 -19.02 -3.83 6.40
CA GLY A 236 -20.41 -3.51 6.79
C GLY A 236 -20.58 -3.22 8.28
N ALA A 237 -19.74 -3.80 9.15
CA ALA A 237 -19.76 -3.48 10.59
C ALA A 237 -19.23 -2.06 10.90
N LYS A 238 -18.26 -1.56 10.13
CA LYS A 238 -17.70 -0.20 10.31
C LYS A 238 -18.65 0.90 9.84
N GLU A 239 -19.52 0.61 8.88
CA GLU A 239 -20.47 1.58 8.32
C GLU A 239 -21.76 1.73 9.18
N ASN A 240 -22.03 0.77 10.07
CA ASN A 240 -23.24 0.70 10.90
C ASN A 240 -23.01 0.92 12.40
N GLY A 241 -21.79 1.24 12.82
CA GLY A 241 -21.41 1.47 14.23
C GLY A 241 -20.89 2.87 14.44
#